data_AF-A0A0S4N6D2-F1
#
_entry.id   AF-A0A0S4N6D2-F1
#
_cell.length_a   1.000
_cell.length_b   1.000
_cell.length_c   1.000
_cell.angle_alpha   90.00
_cell.angle_beta   90.00
_cell.angle_gamma   90.00
#
_symmetry.space_group_name_H-M   'P 1'
#
loop_
_entity.id
_entity.type
_entity.pdbx_description
1 polymer ?
#
loop_
_entity_poly.entity_id
_entity_poly.type
_entity_poly.pdbx_seq_one_letter_code
_entity_poly.pdbx_strand_id
1 'polypeptide(L)'
;MRWNTLLIIFALNFSLAQIKLSYKLDSTDFSDLPAGNVVTNISICDDKVWIGTSKGLSRTTDGGKTWKNYYNTPEFGTSKISAIACSGETVWVAIARTVKIENNEFPEGLGLLYSTDGGETWTRVNQPIDNRIDTIEIYGINKLKALPITTTINNITYDIALTKDAIFIASFAGGLRKSTDMGRTWQRVVLPPDNLNQINPGLDLNFELNPVKNYNHRVFSVIAVDDSILWVGTANGINKSTDGGKSWVKFNHQNQTNPISGNFVVALGNQKVKRATMEEENIIWGATINANDPDEFKALSYSRDGGNSWKTTLIGEFVHNIAFKDSIVYAVSDNGFWRSNDFGDSWERYTRMTNIFTRQEIYTTVFYSVGVQADTVWIGSADGLVKFIDSDTKKWEVIRAYEKVYNSDKTYAYPNPFSPLNEVTRIHYAVDRNNSNVTIEIFDFSMRKIRTVVRNAVRNGPREFDEIWNGRDESGNVVPNGVYFYRVKIDNKEVYGKILVIQ
;
A
#
# COMPACT_ATOMS: atom_id res chain seq x y z
N MET A 1 -10.14 53.67 -65.40
CA MET A 1 -11.14 52.74 -64.84
C MET A 1 -10.46 51.91 -63.76
N ARG A 2 -10.76 52.22 -62.51
CA ARG A 2 -10.26 51.55 -61.31
C ARG A 2 -11.16 50.35 -61.01
N TRP A 3 -10.58 49.18 -60.78
CA TRP A 3 -11.09 48.20 -59.81
C TRP A 3 -9.87 47.51 -59.19
N ASN A 4 -9.47 48.02 -58.02
CA ASN A 4 -8.51 47.37 -57.12
C ASN A 4 -9.26 46.27 -56.35
N THR A 5 -8.85 45.01 -56.51
CA THR A 5 -9.29 43.95 -55.60
C THR A 5 -8.28 43.90 -54.44
N LEU A 6 -8.65 44.55 -53.35
CA LEU A 6 -7.90 44.52 -52.08
C LEU A 6 -8.18 43.17 -51.40
N LEU A 7 -7.21 42.27 -51.36
CA LEU A 7 -7.30 41.06 -50.55
C LEU A 7 -6.93 41.43 -49.11
N ILE A 8 -7.93 41.60 -48.26
CA ILE A 8 -7.74 41.84 -46.81
C ILE A 8 -7.50 40.48 -46.16
N ILE A 9 -6.24 40.20 -45.83
CA ILE A 9 -5.89 39.09 -44.93
C ILE A 9 -6.24 39.54 -43.51
N PHE A 10 -7.33 39.02 -42.96
CA PHE A 10 -7.59 39.09 -41.53
C PHE A 10 -6.61 38.15 -40.82
N ALA A 11 -5.52 38.71 -40.30
CA ALA A 11 -4.74 38.05 -39.27
C ALA A 11 -5.57 38.06 -37.97
N LEU A 12 -6.23 36.94 -37.67
CA LEU A 12 -6.79 36.69 -36.34
C LEU A 12 -5.62 36.54 -35.36
N ASN A 13 -5.23 37.64 -34.72
CA ASN A 13 -4.48 37.58 -33.49
C ASN A 13 -5.38 36.96 -32.42
N PHE A 14 -5.29 35.64 -32.24
CA PHE A 14 -5.69 35.03 -30.98
C PHE A 14 -4.66 35.46 -29.94
N SER A 15 -4.90 36.59 -29.28
CA SER A 15 -4.36 36.76 -27.94
C SER A 15 -5.05 35.71 -27.06
N LEU A 16 -4.38 34.57 -26.88
CA LEU A 16 -4.59 33.80 -25.67
C LEU A 16 -4.08 34.70 -24.54
N ALA A 17 -4.96 35.54 -24.01
CA ALA A 17 -4.81 36.05 -22.67
C ALA A 17 -4.82 34.80 -21.78
N GLN A 18 -3.64 34.26 -21.52
CA GLN A 18 -3.41 33.40 -20.36
C GLN A 18 -3.89 34.23 -19.18
N ILE A 19 -5.07 33.89 -18.67
CA ILE A 19 -5.44 34.30 -17.32
C ILE A 19 -4.37 33.66 -16.45
N LYS A 20 -3.39 34.47 -16.06
CA LYS A 20 -2.44 34.10 -15.05
C LYS A 20 -3.25 34.04 -13.76
N LEU A 21 -3.85 32.88 -13.47
CA LEU A 21 -4.28 32.56 -12.12
C LEU A 21 -3.01 32.51 -11.28
N SER A 22 -2.60 33.66 -10.75
CA SER A 22 -1.62 33.71 -9.67
C SER A 22 -2.34 33.17 -8.44
N TYR A 23 -2.29 31.86 -8.25
CA TYR A 23 -2.52 31.29 -6.93
C TYR A 23 -1.32 31.70 -6.06
N LYS A 24 -1.62 32.48 -5.03
CA LYS A 24 -0.76 32.57 -3.86
C LYS A 24 -1.02 31.25 -3.11
N LEU A 25 -0.04 30.35 -3.07
CA LEU A 25 -0.08 29.23 -2.12
C LEU A 25 -0.16 29.84 -0.73
N ASP A 26 -1.32 29.73 -0.09
CA ASP A 26 -1.38 29.88 1.36
C ASP A 26 -0.57 28.74 1.97
N SER A 27 0.14 29.02 3.06
CA SER A 27 0.99 28.08 3.80
C SER A 27 0.19 27.00 4.54
N THR A 28 -0.90 26.50 3.97
CA THR A 28 -1.88 25.57 4.56
C THR A 28 -1.89 24.16 3.95
N ASP A 29 -0.98 23.86 3.01
CA ASP A 29 -0.99 22.57 2.27
C ASP A 29 -0.44 21.37 3.07
N PHE A 30 0.10 21.61 4.27
CA PHE A 30 0.68 20.58 5.12
C PHE A 30 -0.14 20.36 6.38
N SER A 31 -0.33 19.09 6.73
CA SER A 31 -0.97 18.61 7.95
C SER A 31 0.08 18.02 8.89
N ASP A 32 -0.18 18.03 10.19
CA ASP A 32 0.65 17.31 11.17
C ASP A 32 0.47 15.78 11.06
N LEU A 33 -0.55 15.32 10.32
CA LEU A 33 -0.96 13.91 10.26
C LEU A 33 -1.22 13.44 8.82
N PRO A 34 -1.04 12.14 8.55
CA PRO A 34 -1.50 11.54 7.29
C PRO A 34 -3.03 11.56 7.19
N ALA A 35 -3.56 11.30 5.99
CA ALA A 35 -5.00 11.43 5.75
C ALA A 35 -5.84 10.32 6.41
N GLY A 36 -5.31 9.11 6.57
CA GLY A 36 -6.04 7.94 7.06
C GLY A 36 -5.20 7.00 7.93
N ASN A 37 -5.90 6.09 8.62
CA ASN A 37 -5.30 5.18 9.62
C ASN A 37 -5.04 3.77 9.12
N VAL A 38 -5.73 3.30 8.07
CA VAL A 38 -5.36 2.04 7.43
C VAL A 38 -4.28 2.36 6.42
N VAL A 39 -3.07 1.83 6.59
CA VAL A 39 -1.93 2.11 5.70
C VAL A 39 -1.57 0.84 4.95
N THR A 40 -1.89 0.80 3.66
CA THR A 40 -1.79 -0.41 2.81
C THR A 40 -0.55 -0.43 1.93
N ASN A 41 0.04 0.74 1.65
CA ASN A 41 1.20 0.85 0.78
C ASN A 41 2.20 1.82 1.41
N ILE A 42 3.49 1.48 1.34
CA ILE A 42 4.59 2.37 1.67
C ILE A 42 5.61 2.28 0.53
N SER A 43 6.05 3.41 0.02
CA SER A 43 7.16 3.51 -0.93
C SER A 43 8.14 4.57 -0.45
N ILE A 44 9.43 4.25 -0.50
CA ILE A 44 10.52 5.11 -0.06
C ILE A 44 11.41 5.45 -1.25
N CYS A 45 11.67 6.74 -1.47
CA CYS A 45 12.65 7.22 -2.44
C CYS A 45 13.38 8.41 -1.81
N ASP A 46 14.67 8.24 -1.55
CA ASP A 46 15.52 9.22 -0.89
C ASP A 46 14.92 9.70 0.45
N ASP A 47 14.60 10.98 0.56
CA ASP A 47 14.01 11.63 1.73
C ASP A 47 12.48 11.51 1.79
N LYS A 48 11.83 11.02 0.73
CA LYS A 48 10.37 10.99 0.58
C LYS A 48 9.81 9.65 1.05
N VAL A 49 8.79 9.73 1.90
CA VAL A 49 7.98 8.60 2.32
C VAL A 49 6.57 8.80 1.79
N TRP A 50 6.16 7.91 0.91
CA TRP A 50 4.82 7.88 0.32
C TRP A 50 4.01 6.78 0.98
N ILE A 51 2.79 7.10 1.38
CA ILE A 51 1.89 6.12 1.96
C ILE A 51 0.51 6.15 1.29
N GLY A 52 -0.02 4.96 1.00
CA GLY A 52 -1.40 4.75 0.61
C GLY A 52 -2.24 4.48 1.84
N THR A 53 -3.26 5.29 2.09
CA THR A 53 -4.11 5.19 3.28
C THR A 53 -5.58 4.90 2.93
N SER A 54 -6.41 4.60 3.93
CA SER A 54 -7.88 4.54 3.78
C SER A 54 -8.49 5.85 3.25
N LYS A 55 -7.76 6.97 3.31
CA LYS A 55 -8.12 8.24 2.69
C LYS A 55 -7.05 8.66 1.67
N GLY A 56 -6.74 7.79 0.71
CA GLY A 56 -5.87 8.15 -0.42
C GLY A 56 -4.40 8.32 -0.05
N LEU A 57 -3.67 9.05 -0.90
CA LEU A 57 -2.22 9.20 -0.82
C LEU A 57 -1.80 10.30 0.17
N SER A 58 -0.73 10.04 0.92
CA SER A 58 -0.03 11.02 1.75
C SER A 58 1.48 10.94 1.53
N ARG A 59 2.19 12.08 1.66
CA ARG A 59 3.64 12.18 1.53
C ARG A 59 4.23 12.94 2.71
N THR A 60 5.38 12.49 3.21
CA THR A 60 6.24 13.29 4.09
C THR A 60 7.67 13.32 3.55
N THR A 61 8.38 14.41 3.85
CA THR A 61 9.80 14.64 3.49
C THR A 61 10.64 15.05 4.71
N ASP A 62 10.05 15.04 5.91
CA ASP A 62 10.69 15.52 7.15
C ASP A 62 10.63 14.48 8.28
N GLY A 63 10.53 13.21 7.89
CA GLY A 63 10.41 12.08 8.81
C GLY A 63 9.05 12.01 9.48
N GLY A 64 7.98 12.49 8.84
CA GLY A 64 6.60 12.38 9.33
C GLY A 64 6.20 13.45 10.33
N LYS A 65 6.93 14.57 10.41
CA LYS A 65 6.53 15.73 11.22
C LYS A 65 5.42 16.50 10.52
N THR A 66 5.48 16.59 9.19
CA THR A 66 4.43 17.18 8.35
C THR A 66 4.13 16.28 7.16
N TRP A 67 2.89 16.40 6.67
CA TRP A 67 2.30 15.55 5.64
C TRP A 67 1.57 16.38 4.59
N LYS A 68 1.89 16.15 3.32
CA LYS A 68 1.08 16.59 2.19
C LYS A 68 0.06 15.50 1.88
N ASN A 69 -1.22 15.82 1.99
CA ASN A 69 -2.32 14.88 1.80
C ASN A 69 -3.03 15.15 0.48
N TYR A 70 -3.27 14.10 -0.30
CA TYR A 70 -3.87 14.22 -1.64
C TYR A 70 -5.35 13.80 -1.68
N TYR A 71 -5.93 13.38 -0.57
CA TYR A 71 -7.37 13.07 -0.50
C TYR A 71 -8.24 14.29 -0.82
N ASN A 72 -9.32 14.09 -1.57
CA ASN A 72 -10.23 15.14 -2.05
C ASN A 72 -9.60 16.23 -2.92
N THR A 73 -8.34 16.07 -3.35
CA THR A 73 -7.76 16.93 -4.38
C THR A 73 -8.41 16.66 -5.74
N PRO A 74 -8.40 17.63 -6.67
CA PRO A 74 -8.94 17.43 -8.02
C PRO A 74 -8.38 16.20 -8.75
N GLU A 75 -7.11 15.86 -8.50
CA GLU A 75 -6.39 14.80 -9.19
C GLU A 75 -6.75 13.41 -8.65
N PHE A 76 -6.88 13.26 -7.31
CA PHE A 76 -7.08 11.97 -6.67
C PHE A 76 -8.54 11.69 -6.27
N GLY A 77 -9.32 12.74 -5.98
CA GLY A 77 -10.67 12.61 -5.45
C GLY A 77 -10.70 11.73 -4.20
N THR A 78 -11.59 10.74 -4.17
CA THR A 78 -11.75 9.77 -3.07
C THR A 78 -11.19 8.37 -3.42
N SER A 79 -10.35 8.28 -4.46
CA SER A 79 -9.83 7.00 -4.94
C SER A 79 -8.93 6.33 -3.91
N LYS A 80 -9.00 4.99 -3.83
CA LYS A 80 -8.06 4.19 -3.04
C LYS A 80 -6.74 4.03 -3.79
N ILE A 81 -5.66 3.85 -3.04
CA ILE A 81 -4.33 3.59 -3.61
C ILE A 81 -4.12 2.08 -3.65
N SER A 82 -3.68 1.55 -4.80
CA SER A 82 -3.44 0.12 -4.97
C SER A 82 -1.97 -0.23 -5.14
N ALA A 83 -1.17 0.69 -5.70
CA ALA A 83 0.27 0.53 -5.84
C ALA A 83 0.97 1.90 -5.84
N ILE A 84 2.21 1.95 -5.36
CA ILE A 84 3.08 3.13 -5.40
C ILE A 84 4.47 2.65 -5.80
N ALA A 85 5.09 3.33 -6.75
CA ALA A 85 6.52 3.18 -7.03
C ALA A 85 7.15 4.55 -7.20
N CYS A 86 8.33 4.76 -6.64
CA CYS A 86 9.05 6.01 -6.81
C CYS A 86 10.55 5.83 -6.98
N SER A 87 11.18 6.79 -7.66
CA SER A 87 12.61 6.87 -7.91
C SER A 87 13.00 8.33 -8.09
N GLY A 88 13.80 8.87 -7.18
CA GLY A 88 14.10 10.31 -7.14
C GLY A 88 12.83 11.16 -7.00
N GLU A 89 12.68 12.14 -7.89
CA GLU A 89 11.50 13.01 -7.97
C GLU A 89 10.32 12.38 -8.73
N THR A 90 10.50 11.21 -9.34
CA THR A 90 9.44 10.53 -10.07
C THR A 90 8.66 9.60 -9.15
N VAL A 91 7.33 9.73 -9.15
CA VAL A 91 6.42 8.83 -8.43
C VAL A 91 5.26 8.43 -9.34
N TRP A 92 4.91 7.16 -9.32
CA TRP A 92 3.75 6.58 -9.97
C TRP A 92 2.82 5.99 -8.92
N VAL A 93 1.52 6.25 -9.06
CA VAL A 93 0.49 5.82 -8.12
C VAL A 93 -0.66 5.21 -8.91
N ALA A 94 -0.96 3.94 -8.66
CA ALA A 94 -2.16 3.30 -9.18
C ALA A 94 -3.35 3.57 -8.25
N ILE A 95 -4.49 3.92 -8.84
CA ILE A 95 -5.72 4.22 -8.12
C ILE A 95 -6.84 3.26 -8.47
N ALA A 96 -7.69 2.98 -7.48
CA ALA A 96 -8.76 2.00 -7.60
C ALA A 96 -10.00 2.38 -6.81
N ARG A 97 -11.12 1.71 -7.12
CA ARG A 97 -12.33 1.73 -6.29
C ARG A 97 -12.99 0.36 -6.25
N THR A 98 -13.92 0.20 -5.33
CA THR A 98 -14.84 -0.94 -5.32
C THR A 98 -16.11 -0.55 -6.07
N VAL A 99 -16.54 -1.37 -7.02
CA VAL A 99 -17.83 -1.21 -7.71
C VAL A 99 -18.79 -2.32 -7.32
N LYS A 100 -20.07 -1.97 -7.20
CA LYS A 100 -21.16 -2.93 -6.96
C LYS A 100 -21.84 -3.26 -8.27
N ILE A 101 -21.83 -4.54 -8.61
CA ILE A 101 -22.54 -5.07 -9.78
C ILE A 101 -23.43 -6.18 -9.25
N GLU A 102 -24.74 -5.97 -9.35
CA GLU A 102 -25.74 -6.81 -8.69
C GLU A 102 -25.46 -6.88 -7.17
N ASN A 103 -25.31 -8.09 -6.62
CA ASN A 103 -25.04 -8.34 -5.20
C ASN A 103 -23.54 -8.58 -4.90
N ASN A 104 -22.66 -8.38 -5.88
CA ASN A 104 -21.22 -8.63 -5.74
C ASN A 104 -20.42 -7.32 -5.78
N GLU A 105 -19.31 -7.31 -5.06
CA GLU A 105 -18.33 -6.22 -5.07
C GLU A 105 -17.10 -6.64 -5.88
N PHE A 106 -16.67 -5.77 -6.80
CA PHE A 106 -15.49 -6.03 -7.63
C PHE A 106 -14.49 -4.87 -7.55
N PRO A 107 -13.18 -5.14 -7.56
CA PRO A 107 -12.16 -4.12 -7.71
C PRO A 107 -12.18 -3.55 -9.14
N GLU A 108 -12.12 -2.24 -9.28
CA GLU A 108 -11.96 -1.54 -10.55
C GLU A 108 -10.70 -0.68 -10.53
N GLY A 109 -9.84 -0.84 -11.55
CA GLY A 109 -8.70 0.04 -11.78
C GLY A 109 -9.13 1.35 -12.41
N LEU A 110 -8.78 2.48 -11.79
CA LEU A 110 -9.11 3.82 -12.27
C LEU A 110 -7.96 4.49 -13.04
N GLY A 111 -6.87 3.75 -13.27
CA GLY A 111 -5.66 4.21 -13.94
C GLY A 111 -4.55 4.58 -12.98
N LEU A 112 -3.61 5.36 -13.50
CA LEU A 112 -2.41 5.79 -12.78
C LEU A 112 -2.34 7.32 -12.76
N LEU A 113 -1.70 7.85 -11.73
CA LEU A 113 -1.18 9.21 -11.72
C LEU A 113 0.32 9.16 -11.57
N TYR A 114 1.03 10.06 -12.24
CA TYR A 114 2.45 10.23 -12.03
C TYR A 114 2.83 11.70 -11.84
N SER A 115 3.90 11.89 -11.09
CA SER A 115 4.57 13.17 -10.89
C SER A 115 6.05 12.99 -11.17
N THR A 116 6.69 14.03 -11.72
CA THR A 116 8.14 14.10 -11.96
C THR A 116 8.79 15.25 -11.19
N ASP A 117 8.04 15.90 -10.31
CA ASP A 117 8.45 17.05 -9.49
C ASP A 117 8.23 16.76 -8.00
N GLY A 118 8.34 15.50 -7.61
CA GLY A 118 8.26 15.06 -6.22
C GLY A 118 6.84 15.03 -5.66
N GLY A 119 5.80 15.25 -6.47
CA GLY A 119 4.39 15.27 -6.03
C GLY A 119 3.76 16.65 -6.00
N GLU A 120 4.34 17.63 -6.68
CA GLU A 120 3.79 18.98 -6.74
C GLU A 120 2.73 19.09 -7.85
N THR A 121 2.96 18.46 -9.00
CA THR A 121 1.98 18.33 -10.08
C THR A 121 1.79 16.88 -10.51
N TRP A 122 0.60 16.56 -11.02
CA TRP A 122 0.24 15.20 -11.40
C TRP A 122 -0.32 15.13 -12.82
N THR A 123 0.07 14.08 -13.54
CA THR A 123 -0.50 13.71 -14.84
C THR A 123 -1.25 12.39 -14.71
N ARG A 124 -2.49 12.35 -15.20
CA ARG A 124 -3.32 11.14 -15.17
C ARG A 124 -3.17 10.31 -16.44
N VAL A 125 -3.09 9.00 -16.26
CA VAL A 125 -3.07 7.96 -17.28
C VAL A 125 -4.26 7.03 -17.03
N ASN A 126 -5.05 6.75 -18.07
CA ASN A 126 -6.18 5.83 -17.93
C ASN A 126 -5.71 4.40 -17.65
N GLN A 127 -6.55 3.59 -16.99
CA GLN A 127 -6.27 2.16 -16.81
C GLN A 127 -6.07 1.51 -18.19
N PRO A 128 -4.92 0.85 -18.44
CA PRO A 128 -4.69 0.21 -19.73
C PRO A 128 -5.71 -0.89 -20.01
N ILE A 129 -6.41 -0.76 -21.13
CA ILE A 129 -7.35 -1.72 -21.69
C ILE A 129 -7.05 -1.90 -23.17
N ASP A 130 -7.54 -3.01 -23.73
CA ASP A 130 -7.43 -3.32 -25.14
C ASP A 130 -8.70 -2.92 -25.89
N ASN A 131 -8.57 -2.73 -27.19
CA ASN A 131 -9.72 -2.73 -28.08
C ASN A 131 -10.20 -4.16 -28.33
N ARG A 132 -11.48 -4.32 -28.67
CA ARG A 132 -12.09 -5.64 -28.97
C ARG A 132 -11.39 -6.39 -30.11
N ILE A 133 -10.67 -5.68 -30.97
CA ILE A 133 -9.96 -6.26 -32.12
C ILE A 133 -8.52 -6.65 -31.83
N ASP A 134 -7.96 -6.29 -30.66
CA ASP A 134 -6.57 -6.53 -30.26
C ASP A 134 -6.39 -7.99 -29.80
N THR A 135 -6.69 -8.91 -30.71
CA THR A 135 -6.82 -10.35 -30.50
C THR A 135 -5.54 -11.13 -30.81
N ILE A 136 -4.49 -10.44 -31.25
CA ILE A 136 -3.19 -11.01 -31.62
C ILE A 136 -2.09 -10.21 -30.94
N GLU A 137 -1.12 -10.91 -30.37
CA GLU A 137 0.11 -10.35 -29.83
C GLU A 137 1.31 -10.81 -30.68
N ILE A 138 2.22 -9.90 -31.01
CA ILE A 138 3.43 -10.23 -31.75
C ILE A 138 4.57 -10.45 -30.76
N TYR A 139 5.13 -11.66 -30.76
CA TYR A 139 6.22 -12.04 -29.86
C TYR A 139 7.35 -12.71 -30.63
N GLY A 140 8.30 -11.89 -31.08
CA GLY A 140 9.37 -12.34 -31.96
C GLY A 140 8.84 -12.84 -33.29
N ILE A 141 9.08 -14.11 -33.60
CA ILE A 141 8.57 -14.76 -34.81
C ILE A 141 7.10 -15.19 -34.70
N ASN A 142 6.51 -15.10 -33.49
CA ASN A 142 5.20 -15.67 -33.19
C ASN A 142 4.06 -14.66 -33.32
N LYS A 143 2.91 -15.16 -33.77
CA LYS A 143 1.61 -14.47 -33.72
C LYS A 143 0.70 -15.20 -32.74
N LEU A 144 0.72 -14.77 -31.48
CA LEU A 144 0.00 -15.42 -30.40
C LEU A 144 -1.43 -14.89 -30.36
N LYS A 145 -2.40 -15.78 -30.13
CA LYS A 145 -3.77 -15.33 -29.84
C LYS A 145 -3.78 -14.65 -28.47
N ALA A 146 -4.58 -13.62 -28.31
CA ALA A 146 -4.74 -12.91 -27.05
C ALA A 146 -6.22 -12.61 -26.78
N LEU A 147 -6.63 -12.80 -25.54
CA LEU A 147 -7.94 -12.34 -25.07
C LEU A 147 -7.86 -10.81 -24.85
N PRO A 148 -8.60 -9.98 -25.60
CA PRO A 148 -8.60 -8.54 -25.37
C PRO A 148 -9.26 -8.21 -24.03
N ILE A 149 -8.55 -7.45 -23.18
CA ILE A 149 -9.02 -7.01 -21.87
C ILE A 149 -9.70 -5.65 -22.03
N THR A 150 -11.02 -5.65 -22.25
CA THR A 150 -11.78 -4.44 -22.61
C THR A 150 -12.48 -3.79 -21.41
N THR A 151 -12.10 -4.12 -20.18
CA THR A 151 -12.73 -3.62 -18.95
C THR A 151 -11.69 -3.22 -17.91
N THR A 152 -12.08 -2.27 -17.06
CA THR A 152 -11.36 -1.81 -15.88
C THR A 152 -11.68 -2.65 -14.63
N ILE A 153 -12.81 -3.37 -14.65
CA ILE A 153 -13.26 -4.23 -13.56
C ILE A 153 -12.45 -5.52 -13.55
N ASN A 154 -11.98 -5.93 -12.36
CA ASN A 154 -10.98 -6.99 -12.18
C ASN A 154 -9.67 -6.70 -12.96
N ASN A 155 -9.42 -5.45 -13.34
CA ASN A 155 -8.21 -5.02 -14.03
C ASN A 155 -7.49 -3.91 -13.23
N ILE A 156 -7.43 -4.10 -11.91
CA ILE A 156 -6.67 -3.24 -11.00
C ILE A 156 -5.16 -3.51 -11.14
N THR A 157 -4.35 -2.46 -11.00
CA THR A 157 -2.89 -2.56 -10.89
C THR A 157 -2.49 -2.77 -9.44
N TYR A 158 -1.90 -3.92 -9.13
CA TYR A 158 -1.44 -4.31 -7.79
C TYR A 158 -0.01 -3.88 -7.48
N ASP A 159 0.83 -3.74 -8.50
CA ASP A 159 2.24 -3.39 -8.29
C ASP A 159 2.82 -2.66 -9.52
N ILE A 160 3.89 -1.89 -9.29
CA ILE A 160 4.55 -1.06 -10.30
C ILE A 160 6.06 -1.22 -10.14
N ALA A 161 6.76 -1.48 -11.25
CA ALA A 161 8.23 -1.45 -11.28
C ALA A 161 8.73 -0.39 -12.24
N LEU A 162 9.79 0.31 -11.83
CA LEU A 162 10.44 1.35 -12.61
C LEU A 162 11.83 0.85 -13.04
N THR A 163 12.12 1.01 -14.32
CA THR A 163 13.48 0.95 -14.90
C THR A 163 13.83 2.33 -15.41
N LYS A 164 15.06 2.53 -15.89
CA LYS A 164 15.47 3.81 -16.46
C LYS A 164 14.58 4.25 -17.63
N ASP A 165 14.19 3.32 -18.49
CA ASP A 165 13.51 3.61 -19.76
C ASP A 165 12.08 3.07 -19.84
N ALA A 166 11.57 2.42 -18.78
CA ALA A 166 10.25 1.80 -18.80
C ALA A 166 9.56 1.72 -17.44
N ILE A 167 8.23 1.74 -17.49
CA ILE A 167 7.32 1.44 -16.39
C ILE A 167 6.65 0.11 -16.66
N PHE A 168 6.65 -0.77 -15.67
CA PHE A 168 5.91 -2.03 -15.68
C PHE A 168 4.77 -1.97 -14.68
N ILE A 169 3.62 -2.53 -15.03
CA ILE A 169 2.46 -2.66 -14.14
C ILE A 169 2.00 -4.11 -14.07
N ALA A 170 1.70 -4.57 -12.86
CA ALA A 170 1.13 -5.87 -12.58
C ALA A 170 -0.38 -5.74 -12.37
N SER A 171 -1.19 -6.36 -13.23
CA SER A 171 -2.66 -6.35 -13.12
C SER A 171 -3.25 -7.76 -13.20
N PHE A 172 -4.39 -7.98 -12.54
CA PHE A 172 -5.06 -9.28 -12.55
C PHE A 172 -5.52 -9.70 -13.96
N ALA A 173 -6.49 -8.99 -14.54
CA ALA A 173 -6.92 -9.28 -15.92
C ALA A 173 -5.93 -8.71 -16.95
N GLY A 174 -5.36 -7.53 -16.71
CA GLY A 174 -4.45 -6.88 -17.66
C GLY A 174 -3.10 -7.56 -17.86
N GLY A 175 -2.76 -8.53 -17.00
CA GLY A 175 -1.47 -9.19 -16.98
C GLY A 175 -0.33 -8.24 -16.63
N LEU A 176 0.88 -8.56 -17.11
CA LEU A 176 2.01 -7.65 -17.05
C LEU A 176 1.98 -6.73 -18.27
N ARG A 177 2.07 -5.42 -18.06
CA ARG A 177 2.20 -4.44 -19.16
C ARG A 177 3.39 -3.54 -18.98
N LYS A 178 3.92 -3.05 -20.09
CA LYS A 178 5.08 -2.14 -20.15
C LYS A 178 4.72 -0.89 -20.93
N SER A 179 5.21 0.25 -20.46
CA SER A 179 5.24 1.51 -21.22
C SER A 179 6.66 2.07 -21.24
N THR A 180 7.07 2.62 -22.38
CA THR A 180 8.38 3.29 -22.58
C THR A 180 8.20 4.77 -22.96
N ASP A 181 6.99 5.31 -22.84
CA ASP A 181 6.61 6.66 -23.26
C ASP A 181 5.79 7.38 -22.18
N MET A 182 6.11 7.09 -20.91
CA MET A 182 5.46 7.67 -19.72
C MET A 182 3.94 7.42 -19.70
N GLY A 183 3.54 6.18 -20.01
CA GLY A 183 2.16 5.71 -19.90
C GLY A 183 1.23 6.16 -21.03
N ARG A 184 1.75 6.78 -22.09
CA ARG A 184 0.93 7.18 -23.26
C ARG A 184 0.47 5.97 -24.05
N THR A 185 1.34 4.97 -24.22
CA THR A 185 1.01 3.68 -24.81
C THR A 185 1.49 2.54 -23.91
N TRP A 186 0.76 1.42 -23.98
CA TRP A 186 1.02 0.23 -23.17
C TRP A 186 1.06 -1.01 -24.05
N GLN A 187 2.09 -1.81 -23.86
CA GLN A 187 2.29 -3.09 -24.53
C GLN A 187 2.07 -4.23 -23.54
N ARG A 188 1.48 -5.33 -24.00
CA ARG A 188 1.42 -6.56 -23.21
C ARG A 188 2.81 -7.16 -23.11
N VAL A 189 3.20 -7.63 -21.93
CA VAL A 189 4.41 -8.44 -21.76
C VAL A 189 4.00 -9.90 -21.76
N VAL A 190 4.56 -10.67 -22.70
CA VAL A 190 4.24 -12.09 -22.84
C VAL A 190 4.96 -12.87 -21.75
N LEU A 191 4.19 -13.49 -20.85
CA LEU A 191 4.67 -14.47 -19.88
C LEU A 191 4.38 -15.90 -20.39
N PRO A 192 5.10 -16.93 -19.90
CA PRO A 192 4.78 -18.32 -20.23
C PRO A 192 3.33 -18.69 -19.84
N PRO A 193 2.61 -19.51 -20.62
CA PRO A 193 1.37 -20.13 -20.17
C PRO A 193 1.63 -21.14 -19.03
N ASP A 194 0.57 -21.66 -18.44
CA ASP A 194 0.68 -22.55 -17.27
C ASP A 194 1.51 -23.82 -17.53
N ASN A 195 1.44 -24.34 -18.76
CA ASN A 195 2.12 -25.56 -19.18
C ASN A 195 3.55 -25.36 -19.70
N LEU A 196 4.06 -24.14 -19.79
CA LEU A 196 5.45 -23.86 -20.19
C LEU A 196 6.24 -23.25 -19.03
N ASN A 197 7.48 -23.71 -18.87
CA ASN A 197 8.40 -23.20 -17.86
C ASN A 197 9.35 -22.12 -18.40
N GLN A 198 9.42 -21.95 -19.70
CA GLN A 198 10.31 -20.99 -20.35
C GLN A 198 9.73 -20.55 -21.69
N ILE A 199 9.92 -19.28 -22.04
CA ILE A 199 9.67 -18.75 -23.38
C ILE A 199 10.80 -17.79 -23.80
N ASN A 200 11.04 -17.69 -25.10
CA ASN A 200 11.84 -16.62 -25.70
C ASN A 200 11.28 -16.34 -27.11
N PRO A 201 11.52 -15.15 -27.69
CA PRO A 201 10.90 -14.74 -28.96
C PRO A 201 11.33 -15.56 -30.19
N GLY A 202 12.38 -16.38 -30.08
CA GLY A 202 12.87 -17.23 -31.16
C GLY A 202 12.32 -18.67 -31.12
N LEU A 203 11.59 -19.06 -30.07
CA LEU A 203 10.92 -20.36 -30.02
C LEU A 203 9.65 -20.33 -30.87
N ASP A 204 9.30 -21.48 -31.46
CA ASP A 204 7.99 -21.68 -32.08
C ASP A 204 6.94 -21.91 -30.97
N LEU A 205 6.08 -20.92 -30.76
CA LEU A 205 5.14 -20.87 -29.64
C LEU A 205 3.71 -20.81 -30.17
N ASN A 206 2.88 -21.72 -29.67
CA ASN A 206 1.46 -21.79 -29.99
C ASN A 206 0.62 -21.88 -28.72
N PHE A 207 0.30 -20.72 -28.15
CA PHE A 207 -0.61 -20.59 -27.01
C PHE A 207 -1.43 -19.30 -27.09
N GLU A 208 -2.38 -19.16 -26.17
CA GLU A 208 -3.24 -17.98 -26.06
C GLU A 208 -2.87 -17.18 -24.80
N LEU A 209 -2.57 -15.89 -24.95
CA LEU A 209 -2.47 -14.94 -23.84
C LEU A 209 -3.86 -14.69 -23.28
N ASN A 210 -4.24 -15.52 -22.31
CA ASN A 210 -5.57 -15.49 -21.72
C ASN A 210 -5.48 -15.66 -20.19
N PRO A 211 -5.73 -14.59 -19.39
CA PRO A 211 -5.71 -14.65 -17.93
C PRO A 211 -6.90 -15.42 -17.35
N VAL A 212 -7.98 -15.63 -18.10
CA VAL A 212 -9.08 -16.50 -17.65
C VAL A 212 -8.63 -17.95 -17.62
N LYS A 213 -7.86 -18.38 -18.63
CA LYS A 213 -7.42 -19.77 -18.80
C LYS A 213 -6.06 -20.09 -18.17
N ASN A 214 -5.17 -19.10 -18.02
CA ASN A 214 -3.82 -19.32 -17.51
C ASN A 214 -3.60 -18.47 -16.26
N TYR A 215 -3.28 -19.13 -15.15
CA TYR A 215 -2.99 -18.48 -13.89
C TYR A 215 -1.68 -17.66 -13.93
N ASN A 216 -0.69 -18.08 -14.72
CA ASN A 216 0.56 -17.32 -14.90
C ASN A 216 0.37 -15.99 -15.64
N HIS A 217 -0.76 -15.78 -16.31
CA HIS A 217 -1.10 -14.51 -16.95
C HIS A 217 -1.85 -13.55 -16.01
N ARG A 218 -2.09 -13.95 -14.75
CA ARG A 218 -2.65 -13.09 -13.70
C ARG A 218 -1.53 -12.60 -12.82
N VAL A 219 -1.26 -11.30 -12.83
CA VAL A 219 -0.03 -10.75 -12.25
C VAL A 219 -0.36 -9.87 -11.04
N PHE A 220 0.42 -10.02 -9.98
CA PHE A 220 0.15 -9.37 -8.69
C PHE A 220 1.33 -8.61 -8.13
N SER A 221 2.56 -8.99 -8.46
CA SER A 221 3.77 -8.31 -8.02
C SER A 221 4.80 -8.23 -9.13
N VAL A 222 5.59 -7.15 -9.15
CA VAL A 222 6.68 -6.96 -10.09
C VAL A 222 7.79 -6.12 -9.46
N ILE A 223 9.04 -6.58 -9.60
CA ILE A 223 10.22 -5.81 -9.21
C ILE A 223 11.21 -5.74 -10.37
N ALA A 224 11.88 -4.59 -10.49
CA ALA A 224 13.04 -4.42 -11.33
C ALA A 224 14.30 -4.38 -10.45
N VAL A 225 15.19 -5.35 -10.64
CA VAL A 225 16.49 -5.37 -9.96
C VAL A 225 17.43 -4.34 -10.58
N ASP A 226 17.36 -4.25 -11.91
CA ASP A 226 17.99 -3.29 -12.80
C ASP A 226 17.19 -3.22 -14.13
N ASP A 227 17.74 -2.55 -15.16
CA ASP A 227 17.08 -2.37 -16.47
C ASP A 227 16.89 -3.69 -17.26
N SER A 228 17.59 -4.76 -16.89
CA SER A 228 17.58 -6.07 -17.55
C SER A 228 16.91 -7.17 -16.73
N ILE A 229 17.09 -7.17 -15.41
CA ILE A 229 16.59 -8.23 -14.53
C ILE A 229 15.24 -7.83 -13.92
N LEU A 230 14.21 -8.59 -14.29
CA LEU A 230 12.85 -8.43 -13.78
C LEU A 230 12.38 -9.70 -13.10
N TRP A 231 11.61 -9.55 -12.02
CA TRP A 231 10.89 -10.64 -11.38
C TRP A 231 9.42 -10.31 -11.29
N VAL A 232 8.57 -11.28 -11.58
CA VAL A 232 7.12 -11.10 -11.72
C VAL A 232 6.39 -12.23 -11.01
N GLY A 233 5.62 -11.86 -9.99
CA GLY A 233 4.80 -12.78 -9.21
C GLY A 233 3.38 -12.87 -9.78
N THR A 234 2.91 -14.11 -9.95
CA THR A 234 1.63 -14.42 -10.59
C THR A 234 0.78 -15.35 -9.73
N ALA A 235 -0.35 -15.83 -10.24
CA ALA A 235 -1.10 -16.92 -9.63
C ALA A 235 -0.54 -18.33 -9.95
N ASN A 236 0.60 -18.44 -10.66
CA ASN A 236 1.26 -19.70 -10.99
C ASN A 236 2.79 -19.63 -10.81
N GLY A 237 3.22 -18.92 -9.76
CA GLY A 237 4.61 -18.80 -9.36
C GLY A 237 5.29 -17.52 -9.82
N ILE A 238 6.61 -17.58 -9.87
CA ILE A 238 7.51 -16.46 -10.07
C ILE A 238 8.17 -16.57 -11.46
N ASN A 239 8.12 -15.51 -12.25
CA ASN A 239 8.77 -15.43 -13.55
C ASN A 239 9.99 -14.51 -13.46
N LYS A 240 11.11 -14.92 -14.05
CA LYS A 240 12.35 -14.16 -14.15
C LYS A 240 12.69 -13.85 -15.58
N SER A 241 13.07 -12.61 -15.83
CA SER A 241 13.71 -12.18 -17.07
C SER A 241 15.09 -11.62 -16.75
N THR A 242 16.03 -11.77 -17.68
CA THR A 242 17.39 -11.19 -17.62
C THR A 242 17.72 -10.36 -18.86
N ASP A 243 16.71 -9.98 -19.66
CA ASP A 243 16.86 -9.28 -20.93
C ASP A 243 15.81 -8.15 -21.11
N GLY A 244 15.33 -7.60 -19.99
CA GLY A 244 14.39 -6.47 -19.97
C GLY A 244 12.94 -6.87 -20.26
N GLY A 245 12.58 -8.12 -19.98
CA GLY A 245 11.24 -8.69 -20.13
C GLY A 245 10.97 -9.32 -21.49
N LYS A 246 12.01 -9.65 -22.27
CA LYS A 246 11.85 -10.26 -23.60
C LYS A 246 11.75 -11.77 -23.52
N SER A 247 12.53 -12.44 -22.67
CA SER A 247 12.44 -13.87 -22.40
C SER A 247 12.22 -14.12 -20.91
N TRP A 248 11.64 -15.28 -20.59
CA TRP A 248 11.19 -15.61 -19.25
C TRP A 248 11.46 -17.07 -18.89
N VAL A 249 11.85 -17.28 -17.64
CA VAL A 249 11.87 -18.59 -16.96
C VAL A 249 10.90 -18.52 -15.79
N LYS A 250 10.05 -19.53 -15.64
CA LYS A 250 9.02 -19.64 -14.60
C LYS A 250 9.43 -20.66 -13.55
N PHE A 251 9.28 -20.27 -12.29
CA PHE A 251 9.55 -21.05 -11.09
C PHE A 251 8.26 -21.20 -10.31
N ASN A 252 7.83 -22.43 -10.06
CA ASN A 252 6.59 -22.71 -9.36
C ASN A 252 6.73 -23.96 -8.48
N HIS A 253 5.69 -24.27 -7.70
CA HIS A 253 5.75 -25.36 -6.73
C HIS A 253 5.98 -26.73 -7.38
N GLN A 254 5.46 -26.93 -8.60
CA GLN A 254 5.47 -28.22 -9.29
C GLN A 254 6.69 -28.43 -10.20
N ASN A 255 7.43 -27.38 -10.54
CA ASN A 255 8.49 -27.46 -11.54
C ASN A 255 9.93 -27.42 -10.99
N GLN A 256 10.08 -27.51 -9.66
CA GLN A 256 11.39 -27.51 -8.99
C GLN A 256 11.49 -28.59 -7.92
N THR A 257 12.73 -29.03 -7.65
CA THR A 257 13.04 -29.95 -6.54
C THR A 257 13.00 -29.27 -5.18
N ASN A 258 13.44 -28.02 -5.10
CA ASN A 258 13.35 -27.15 -3.92
C ASN A 258 12.50 -25.93 -4.29
N PRO A 259 11.17 -26.07 -4.30
CA PRO A 259 10.27 -25.06 -4.83
C PRO A 259 9.98 -23.92 -3.84
N ILE A 260 9.38 -22.85 -4.37
CA ILE A 260 8.60 -21.90 -3.56
C ILE A 260 7.47 -22.61 -2.79
N SER A 261 7.04 -22.02 -1.68
CA SER A 261 6.00 -22.65 -0.83
C SER A 261 4.62 -22.72 -1.48
N GLY A 262 4.28 -21.75 -2.33
CA GLY A 262 2.96 -21.63 -2.95
C GLY A 262 3.00 -20.75 -4.19
N ASN A 263 2.07 -21.01 -5.10
CA ASN A 263 2.10 -20.41 -6.44
C ASN A 263 1.46 -19.04 -6.55
N PHE A 264 0.70 -18.60 -5.56
CA PHE A 264 0.14 -17.25 -5.57
C PHE A 264 1.10 -16.27 -4.90
N VAL A 265 1.73 -15.41 -5.71
CA VAL A 265 2.83 -14.53 -5.28
C VAL A 265 2.37 -13.08 -5.13
N VAL A 266 2.10 -12.67 -3.89
CA VAL A 266 1.46 -11.37 -3.60
C VAL A 266 2.43 -10.21 -3.43
N ALA A 267 3.69 -10.49 -3.11
CA ALA A 267 4.75 -9.49 -3.00
C ALA A 267 6.10 -10.11 -3.34
N LEU A 268 6.98 -9.29 -3.94
CA LEU A 268 8.36 -9.63 -4.24
C LEU A 268 9.29 -8.59 -3.63
N GLY A 269 10.52 -9.01 -3.32
CA GLY A 269 11.56 -8.11 -2.83
C GLY A 269 12.94 -8.56 -3.27
N ASN A 270 13.84 -7.59 -3.51
CA ASN A 270 15.25 -7.85 -3.79
C ASN A 270 16.11 -7.29 -2.66
N GLN A 271 16.73 -8.17 -1.89
CA GLN A 271 17.74 -7.80 -0.90
C GLN A 271 19.10 -7.76 -1.59
N LYS A 272 19.61 -6.55 -1.83
CA LYS A 272 20.96 -6.32 -2.35
C LYS A 272 21.97 -6.38 -1.22
N VAL A 273 22.90 -7.33 -1.27
CA VAL A 273 23.92 -7.56 -0.24
C VAL A 273 25.31 -7.34 -0.84
N LYS A 274 26.11 -6.50 -0.20
CA LYS A 274 27.54 -6.36 -0.53
C LYS A 274 28.35 -7.31 0.33
N ARG A 275 28.98 -8.33 -0.27
CA ARG A 275 29.90 -9.20 0.46
C ARG A 275 31.27 -8.55 0.61
N ALA A 276 32.09 -9.10 1.51
CA ALA A 276 33.49 -8.70 1.70
C ALA A 276 34.34 -8.79 0.41
N THR A 277 33.90 -9.60 -0.57
CA THR A 277 34.50 -9.75 -1.90
C THR A 277 34.16 -8.61 -2.86
N MET A 278 33.37 -7.61 -2.44
CA MET A 278 32.81 -6.52 -3.26
C MET A 278 31.85 -6.99 -4.38
N GLU A 279 31.54 -8.29 -4.45
CA GLU A 279 30.47 -8.80 -5.31
C GLU A 279 29.10 -8.53 -4.67
N GLU A 280 28.19 -7.99 -5.48
CA GLU A 280 26.80 -7.77 -5.09
C GLU A 280 26.01 -9.07 -5.28
N GLU A 281 25.45 -9.59 -4.19
CA GLU A 281 24.52 -10.71 -4.21
C GLU A 281 23.09 -10.17 -4.15
N ASN A 282 22.22 -10.69 -5.03
CA ASN A 282 20.79 -10.41 -4.99
C ASN A 282 20.07 -11.61 -4.39
N ILE A 283 19.44 -11.43 -3.22
CA ILE A 283 18.56 -12.43 -2.64
C ILE A 283 17.13 -12.04 -2.99
N ILE A 284 16.44 -12.92 -3.71
CA ILE A 284 15.07 -12.68 -4.15
C ILE A 284 14.13 -13.32 -3.15
N TRP A 285 13.19 -12.52 -2.66
CA TRP A 285 12.18 -12.89 -1.69
C TRP A 285 10.79 -12.82 -2.33
N GLY A 286 9.91 -13.76 -1.98
CA GLY A 286 8.53 -13.79 -2.43
C GLY A 286 7.58 -14.22 -1.31
N ALA A 287 6.57 -13.39 -1.05
CA ALA A 287 5.43 -13.79 -0.22
C ALA A 287 4.55 -14.73 -1.05
N THR A 288 4.61 -16.03 -0.74
CA THR A 288 4.08 -17.11 -1.56
C THR A 288 2.97 -17.83 -0.81
N ILE A 289 1.81 -17.95 -1.44
CA ILE A 289 0.56 -18.43 -0.85
C ILE A 289 0.05 -19.60 -1.70
N ASN A 290 -0.63 -20.54 -1.04
CA ASN A 290 -1.25 -21.66 -1.73
C ASN A 290 -2.27 -21.19 -2.79
N ALA A 291 -2.19 -21.79 -3.97
CA ALA A 291 -3.13 -21.62 -5.07
C ALA A 291 -4.06 -22.84 -5.15
N ASN A 292 -3.83 -23.75 -6.10
CA ASN A 292 -4.75 -24.85 -6.41
C ASN A 292 -4.22 -26.24 -6.01
N ASP A 293 -2.95 -26.34 -5.62
CA ASP A 293 -2.34 -27.61 -5.20
C ASP A 293 -2.41 -27.76 -3.67
N PRO A 294 -2.88 -28.91 -3.14
CA PRO A 294 -2.99 -29.14 -1.70
C PRO A 294 -1.63 -29.19 -0.97
N ASP A 295 -0.52 -29.43 -1.67
CA ASP A 295 0.82 -29.47 -1.07
C ASP A 295 1.43 -28.06 -0.92
N GLU A 296 0.82 -27.05 -1.55
CA GLU A 296 1.22 -25.66 -1.39
C GLU A 296 0.79 -25.09 -0.02
N PHE A 297 1.60 -24.19 0.52
CA PHE A 297 1.32 -23.51 1.78
C PHE A 297 1.83 -22.07 1.77
N LYS A 298 1.19 -21.23 2.59
CA LYS A 298 1.63 -19.84 2.79
C LYS A 298 2.94 -19.78 3.58
N ALA A 299 3.91 -19.04 3.07
CA ALA A 299 5.18 -18.77 3.71
C ALA A 299 5.88 -17.59 3.03
N LEU A 300 7.07 -17.27 3.52
CA LEU A 300 8.03 -16.43 2.81
C LEU A 300 9.08 -17.32 2.12
N SER A 301 9.13 -17.31 0.80
CA SER A 301 10.13 -18.04 0.01
C SER A 301 11.28 -17.14 -0.39
N TYR A 302 12.51 -17.64 -0.42
CA TYR A 302 13.66 -16.89 -0.90
C TYR A 302 14.68 -17.74 -1.66
N SER A 303 15.40 -17.11 -2.59
CA SER A 303 16.43 -17.72 -3.41
C SER A 303 17.68 -16.85 -3.46
N ARG A 304 18.85 -17.48 -3.37
CA ARG A 304 20.18 -16.85 -3.48
C ARG A 304 20.93 -17.23 -4.76
N ASP A 305 20.38 -18.16 -5.54
CA ASP A 305 21.01 -18.73 -6.73
C ASP A 305 20.24 -18.35 -8.00
N GLY A 306 19.53 -17.22 -7.96
CA GLY A 306 18.79 -16.70 -9.10
C GLY A 306 17.54 -17.51 -9.46
N GLY A 307 16.92 -18.18 -8.49
CA GLY A 307 15.66 -18.92 -8.63
C GLY A 307 15.84 -20.41 -8.88
N ASN A 308 17.08 -20.92 -8.96
CA ASN A 308 17.33 -22.34 -9.21
C ASN A 308 16.86 -23.23 -8.06
N SER A 309 17.00 -22.75 -6.83
CA SER A 309 16.42 -23.35 -5.64
C SER A 309 15.84 -22.29 -4.71
N TRP A 310 14.82 -22.69 -3.96
CA TRP A 310 14.15 -21.85 -2.98
C TRP A 310 14.20 -22.48 -1.59
N LYS A 311 14.28 -21.61 -0.59
CA LYS A 311 14.12 -21.93 0.82
C LYS A 311 12.89 -21.23 1.35
N THR A 312 12.26 -21.78 2.37
CA THR A 312 11.05 -21.23 2.99
C THR A 312 11.31 -20.87 4.45
N THR A 313 10.68 -19.78 4.90
CA THR A 313 10.66 -19.31 6.29
C THR A 313 9.29 -18.70 6.60
N LEU A 314 9.00 -18.38 7.86
CA LEU A 314 7.68 -17.91 8.29
C LEU A 314 6.53 -18.82 7.81
N ILE A 315 6.72 -20.14 7.95
CA ILE A 315 5.76 -21.15 7.49
C ILE A 315 4.40 -20.95 8.18
N GLY A 316 3.33 -20.88 7.40
CA GLY A 316 1.97 -20.66 7.88
C GLY A 316 1.57 -19.19 7.97
N GLU A 317 2.48 -18.25 7.72
CA GLU A 317 2.20 -16.82 7.77
C GLU A 317 1.79 -16.27 6.41
N PHE A 318 0.74 -15.44 6.41
CA PHE A 318 0.34 -14.69 5.22
C PHE A 318 1.14 -13.39 5.24
N VAL A 319 2.27 -13.38 4.56
CA VAL A 319 3.12 -12.18 4.42
C VAL A 319 2.54 -11.27 3.35
N HIS A 320 2.40 -9.98 3.66
CA HIS A 320 1.85 -8.97 2.74
C HIS A 320 2.94 -8.17 2.04
N ASN A 321 4.05 -7.89 2.71
CA ASN A 321 5.12 -7.05 2.16
C ASN A 321 6.46 -7.31 2.87
N ILE A 322 7.56 -7.02 2.17
CA ILE A 322 8.93 -7.26 2.65
C ILE A 322 9.80 -6.04 2.33
N ALA A 323 10.68 -5.66 3.26
CA ALA A 323 11.71 -4.65 3.05
C ALA A 323 13.05 -5.08 3.66
N PHE A 324 14.13 -4.38 3.31
CA PHE A 324 15.48 -4.81 3.63
C PHE A 324 16.39 -3.67 4.06
N LYS A 325 17.40 -4.02 4.86
CA LYS A 325 18.57 -3.18 5.12
C LYS A 325 19.77 -4.08 5.40
N ASP A 326 20.74 -4.10 4.50
CA ASP A 326 21.92 -4.97 4.61
C ASP A 326 21.54 -6.44 4.86
N SER A 327 21.90 -7.01 6.02
CA SER A 327 21.51 -8.37 6.42
C SER A 327 20.10 -8.48 7.00
N ILE A 328 19.47 -7.34 7.31
CA ILE A 328 18.20 -7.29 8.02
C ILE A 328 17.05 -7.44 7.02
N VAL A 329 16.13 -8.34 7.34
CA VAL A 329 14.90 -8.59 6.59
C VAL A 329 13.72 -8.21 7.49
N TYR A 330 12.82 -7.41 6.95
CA TYR A 330 11.57 -7.03 7.59
C TYR A 330 10.41 -7.60 6.79
N ALA A 331 9.48 -8.28 7.46
CA ALA A 331 8.28 -8.80 6.84
C ALA A 331 7.05 -8.40 7.67
N VAL A 332 5.93 -8.14 7.00
CA VAL A 332 4.65 -7.81 7.64
C VAL A 332 3.58 -8.79 7.20
N SER A 333 2.68 -9.16 8.11
CA SER A 333 1.71 -10.23 7.91
C SER A 333 0.39 -9.96 8.65
N ASP A 334 -0.59 -10.85 8.49
CA ASP A 334 -1.81 -10.87 9.32
C ASP A 334 -1.55 -11.08 10.83
N ASN A 335 -0.36 -11.57 11.18
CA ASN A 335 0.00 -12.03 12.51
C ASN A 335 1.22 -11.32 13.11
N GLY A 336 1.57 -10.15 12.61
CA GLY A 336 2.60 -9.30 13.18
C GLY A 336 3.61 -8.75 12.18
N PHE A 337 4.48 -7.91 12.73
CA PHE A 337 5.72 -7.46 12.13
C PHE A 337 6.85 -8.42 12.53
N TRP A 338 7.66 -8.81 11.56
CA TRP A 338 8.74 -9.76 11.71
C TRP A 338 10.06 -9.11 11.32
N ARG A 339 11.09 -9.31 12.14
CA ARG A 339 12.43 -8.80 11.91
C ARG A 339 13.44 -9.94 12.04
N SER A 340 14.28 -10.09 11.03
CA SER A 340 15.44 -10.98 11.06
C SER A 340 16.70 -10.13 10.86
N ASN A 341 17.74 -10.33 11.66
CA ASN A 341 19.03 -9.68 11.50
C ASN A 341 20.09 -10.57 10.82
N ASP A 342 19.70 -11.78 10.43
CA ASP A 342 20.56 -12.85 9.92
C ASP A 342 20.04 -13.43 8.60
N PHE A 343 19.61 -12.56 7.68
CA PHE A 343 19.14 -12.94 6.34
C PHE A 343 17.95 -13.92 6.32
N GLY A 344 17.09 -13.86 7.33
CA GLY A 344 15.88 -14.68 7.47
C GLY A 344 16.08 -16.05 8.10
N ASP A 345 17.27 -16.32 8.67
CA ASP A 345 17.55 -17.58 9.38
C ASP A 345 16.82 -17.65 10.74
N SER A 346 16.71 -16.53 11.46
CA SER A 346 15.91 -16.39 12.68
C SER A 346 15.09 -15.10 12.70
N TRP A 347 13.97 -15.12 13.44
CA TRP A 347 12.99 -14.03 13.43
C TRP A 347 12.50 -13.63 14.81
N GLU A 348 12.42 -12.32 15.02
CA GLU A 348 11.69 -11.68 16.11
C GLU A 348 10.31 -11.27 15.61
N ARG A 349 9.27 -11.56 16.40
CA ARG A 349 7.88 -11.18 16.08
C ARG A 349 7.36 -10.11 17.04
N TYR A 350 6.77 -9.07 16.47
CA TYR A 350 6.15 -7.97 17.18
C TYR A 350 4.66 -7.90 16.80
N THR A 351 3.78 -8.07 17.79
CA THR A 351 2.32 -8.01 17.60
C THR A 351 1.70 -6.79 18.28
N ARG A 352 2.47 -6.06 19.08
CA ARG A 352 2.04 -4.86 19.81
C ARG A 352 3.18 -3.86 19.82
N MET A 353 2.90 -2.64 19.39
CA MET A 353 3.89 -1.54 19.34
C MET A 353 3.33 -0.37 20.10
N THR A 354 4.00 -0.03 21.20
CA THR A 354 3.59 1.04 22.12
C THR A 354 4.63 2.15 22.12
N ASN A 355 4.17 3.37 21.90
CA ASN A 355 4.97 4.54 22.19
C ASN A 355 5.01 4.73 23.72
N ILE A 356 6.18 4.52 24.33
CA ILE A 356 6.34 4.56 25.78
C ILE A 356 6.10 5.95 26.40
N PHE A 357 6.19 7.02 25.60
CA PHE A 357 6.00 8.39 26.06
C PHE A 357 4.54 8.82 25.96
N THR A 358 3.87 8.51 24.85
CA THR A 358 2.46 8.88 24.64
C THR A 358 1.48 7.83 25.11
N ARG A 359 1.95 6.60 25.38
CA ARG A 359 1.17 5.38 25.65
C ARG A 359 0.23 4.96 24.53
N GLN A 360 0.35 5.57 23.35
CA GLN A 360 -0.39 5.12 22.18
C GLN A 360 0.15 3.77 21.70
N GLU A 361 -0.74 2.87 21.34
CA GLU A 361 -0.41 1.48 21.00
C GLU A 361 -1.20 1.03 19.78
N ILE A 362 -0.56 0.32 18.83
CA ILE A 362 -1.23 -0.42 17.75
C ILE A 362 -1.86 -1.70 18.30
N TYR A 363 -3.17 -1.86 18.12
CA TYR A 363 -3.93 -3.01 18.66
C TYR A 363 -4.16 -4.14 17.66
N THR A 364 -3.96 -3.89 16.37
CA THR A 364 -4.07 -4.94 15.35
C THR A 364 -2.79 -5.77 15.28
N THR A 365 -2.94 -7.04 14.90
CA THR A 365 -1.82 -7.90 14.46
C THR A 365 -1.61 -7.84 12.95
N VAL A 366 -2.49 -7.15 12.20
CA VAL A 366 -2.49 -7.13 10.75
C VAL A 366 -1.69 -5.93 10.23
N PHE A 367 -0.59 -6.22 9.56
CA PHE A 367 0.34 -5.25 8.98
C PHE A 367 0.46 -5.47 7.48
N TYR A 368 0.26 -4.42 6.68
CA TYR A 368 0.11 -4.54 5.23
C TYR A 368 1.36 -4.13 4.45
N SER A 369 2.13 -3.17 4.97
CA SER A 369 3.26 -2.57 4.24
C SER A 369 4.43 -2.26 5.16
N VAL A 370 5.63 -2.34 4.62
CA VAL A 370 6.86 -1.95 5.32
C VAL A 370 7.81 -1.25 4.36
N GLY A 371 8.48 -0.20 4.83
CA GLY A 371 9.49 0.51 4.05
C GLY A 371 10.64 0.96 4.94
N VAL A 372 11.85 1.00 4.38
CA VAL A 372 13.05 1.39 5.12
C VAL A 372 13.66 2.64 4.50
N GLN A 373 13.83 3.67 5.32
CA GLN A 373 14.48 4.92 4.98
C GLN A 373 15.73 5.08 5.85
N ALA A 374 16.90 4.77 5.27
CA ALA A 374 18.16 4.66 6.01
C ALA A 374 18.01 3.71 7.22
N ASP A 375 18.00 4.25 8.44
CA ASP A 375 17.83 3.48 9.69
C ASP A 375 16.39 3.47 10.21
N THR A 376 15.50 4.26 9.61
CA THR A 376 14.11 4.38 10.02
C THR A 376 13.26 3.37 9.27
N VAL A 377 12.56 2.52 10.02
CA VAL A 377 11.62 1.55 9.47
C VAL A 377 10.21 2.09 9.67
N TRP A 378 9.42 2.08 8.60
CA TRP A 378 8.02 2.49 8.55
C TRP A 378 7.14 1.26 8.35
N ILE A 379 6.10 1.11 9.15
CA ILE A 379 5.19 -0.04 9.14
C ILE A 379 3.75 0.45 9.05
N GLY A 380 3.05 0.06 8.00
CA GLY A 380 1.65 0.35 7.79
C GLY A 380 0.75 -0.79 8.28
N SER A 381 -0.28 -0.46 9.04
CA SER A 381 -1.21 -1.42 9.65
C SER A 381 -2.67 -1.08 9.38
N ALA A 382 -3.58 -1.95 9.86
CA ALA A 382 -5.01 -1.64 9.91
C ALA A 382 -5.39 -0.53 10.93
N ASP A 383 -4.48 -0.16 11.84
CA ASP A 383 -4.76 0.71 13.00
C ASP A 383 -3.76 1.88 13.14
N GLY A 384 -3.05 2.22 12.06
CA GLY A 384 -2.14 3.36 12.01
C GLY A 384 -0.80 3.04 11.36
N LEU A 385 0.03 4.07 11.32
CA LEU A 385 1.43 4.00 10.89
C LEU A 385 2.32 3.91 12.13
N VAL A 386 3.35 3.07 12.07
CA VAL A 386 4.42 3.04 13.07
C VAL A 386 5.73 3.37 12.39
N LYS A 387 6.60 4.09 13.09
CA LYS A 387 8.01 4.16 12.72
C LYS A 387 8.92 3.95 13.92
N PHE A 388 10.11 3.43 13.69
CA PHE A 388 11.16 3.30 14.69
C PHE A 388 12.53 3.33 14.00
N ILE A 389 13.57 3.53 14.80
CA ILE A 389 14.95 3.44 14.32
C ILE A 389 15.45 2.04 14.65
N ASP A 390 15.96 1.31 13.65
CA ASP A 390 16.27 -0.12 13.82
C ASP A 390 17.32 -0.41 14.91
N SER A 391 18.25 0.52 15.13
CA SER A 391 19.24 0.43 16.21
C SER A 391 18.63 0.55 17.63
N ASP A 392 17.37 0.97 17.75
CA ASP A 392 16.61 1.09 19.00
C ASP A 392 15.19 0.54 18.84
N THR A 393 15.07 -0.79 18.73
CA THR A 393 13.81 -1.55 18.53
C THR A 393 12.80 -1.44 19.68
N LYS A 394 13.04 -0.58 20.68
CA LYS A 394 12.14 -0.36 21.81
C LYS A 394 11.43 1.00 21.76
N LYS A 395 11.84 1.91 20.86
CA LYS A 395 11.26 3.24 20.73
C LYS A 395 10.42 3.36 19.47
N TRP A 396 9.14 3.02 19.63
CA TRP A 396 8.14 3.11 18.58
C TRP A 396 7.45 4.47 18.62
N GLU A 397 7.29 5.09 17.46
CA GLU A 397 6.41 6.22 17.25
C GLU A 397 5.16 5.74 16.51
N VAL A 398 3.99 6.00 17.10
CA VAL A 398 2.70 5.64 16.52
C VAL A 398 2.07 6.92 15.97
N ILE A 399 1.75 6.92 14.68
CA ILE A 399 1.15 8.04 13.97
C ILE A 399 -0.25 7.62 13.52
N ARG A 400 -1.26 8.38 13.95
CA ARG A 400 -2.67 8.20 13.54
C ARG A 400 -3.31 9.52 13.20
N ALA A 401 -4.07 9.53 12.12
CA ALA A 401 -5.01 10.56 11.76
C ALA A 401 -6.17 10.61 12.76
N TYR A 402 -6.49 11.81 13.22
CA TYR A 402 -7.67 12.11 14.04
C TYR A 402 -8.18 13.50 13.70
N GLU A 403 -9.45 13.77 13.97
CA GLU A 403 -10.03 15.11 13.88
C GLU A 403 -9.71 15.90 15.16
N LYS A 404 -9.14 17.11 15.02
CA LYS A 404 -8.78 17.95 16.17
C LYS A 404 -10.04 18.46 16.88
N VAL A 405 -10.07 18.37 18.21
CA VAL A 405 -11.14 18.92 19.07
C VAL A 405 -10.83 20.33 19.57
N TYR A 406 -9.57 20.74 19.54
CA TYR A 406 -8.98 22.04 19.91
C TYR A 406 -9.11 22.46 21.37
N ASN A 407 -10.18 22.07 22.06
CA ASN A 407 -10.43 22.45 23.44
C ASN A 407 -11.20 21.36 24.20
N SER A 408 -11.27 21.52 25.51
CA SER A 408 -11.92 20.57 26.42
C SER A 408 -13.46 20.51 26.31
N ASP A 409 -14.13 21.28 25.45
CA ASP A 409 -15.61 21.23 25.25
C ASP A 409 -16.06 20.11 24.32
N LYS A 410 -15.13 19.53 23.55
CA LYS A 410 -15.44 18.54 22.52
C LYS A 410 -14.74 17.23 22.81
N THR A 411 -15.46 16.14 22.54
CA THR A 411 -14.97 14.78 22.62
C THR A 411 -15.72 13.94 21.60
N TYR A 412 -15.05 12.93 21.04
CA TYR A 412 -15.70 11.93 20.21
C TYR A 412 -15.03 10.57 20.42
N ALA A 413 -15.69 9.51 19.95
CA ALA A 413 -15.12 8.18 19.95
C ALA A 413 -14.83 7.72 18.51
N TYR A 414 -13.72 7.04 18.28
CA TYR A 414 -13.35 6.52 16.97
C TYR A 414 -12.54 5.22 17.06
N PRO A 415 -12.77 4.25 16.15
CA PRO A 415 -13.91 4.17 15.24
C PRO A 415 -15.25 4.06 16.00
N ASN A 416 -16.32 4.52 15.39
CA ASN A 416 -17.67 4.46 15.94
C ASN A 416 -18.69 4.36 14.79
N PRO A 417 -19.40 3.23 14.60
CA PRO A 417 -19.38 2.04 15.44
C PRO A 417 -18.05 1.28 15.43
N PHE A 418 -17.86 0.41 16.43
CA PHE A 418 -16.73 -0.53 16.47
C PHE A 418 -17.18 -1.92 16.92
N SER A 419 -16.38 -2.94 16.55
CA SER A 419 -16.58 -4.33 17.00
C SER A 419 -15.50 -4.76 18.00
N PRO A 420 -15.85 -5.03 19.28
CA PRO A 420 -14.89 -5.49 20.29
C PRO A 420 -14.19 -6.82 19.97
N LEU A 421 -14.72 -7.58 19.00
CA LEU A 421 -14.12 -8.82 18.52
C LEU A 421 -12.93 -8.56 17.57
N ASN A 422 -12.92 -7.41 16.90
CA ASN A 422 -11.97 -7.11 15.82
C ASN A 422 -11.07 -5.90 16.12
N GLU A 423 -11.54 -4.94 16.92
CA GLU A 423 -10.85 -3.67 17.14
C GLU A 423 -11.18 -3.03 18.51
N VAL A 424 -10.58 -1.87 18.76
CA VAL A 424 -10.83 -1.05 19.96
C VAL A 424 -11.37 0.32 19.55
N THR A 425 -12.12 0.98 20.42
CA THR A 425 -12.48 2.39 20.26
C THR A 425 -11.60 3.27 21.12
N ARG A 426 -11.33 4.48 20.64
CA ARG A 426 -10.60 5.54 21.33
C ARG A 426 -11.56 6.66 21.68
N ILE A 427 -11.44 7.19 22.88
CA ILE A 427 -12.15 8.38 23.34
C ILE A 427 -11.15 9.54 23.23
N HIS A 428 -11.43 10.42 22.27
CA HIS A 428 -10.58 11.55 21.92
C HIS A 428 -11.04 12.82 22.60
N TYR A 429 -10.14 13.52 23.29
CA TYR A 429 -10.45 14.76 24.02
C TYR A 429 -9.21 15.65 24.16
N ALA A 430 -9.41 16.94 24.49
CA ALA A 430 -8.32 17.86 24.83
C ALA A 430 -8.32 18.22 26.31
N VAL A 431 -7.14 18.58 26.82
CA VAL A 431 -7.00 19.35 28.07
C VAL A 431 -6.33 20.68 27.76
N ASP A 432 -6.87 21.75 28.34
CA ASP A 432 -6.45 23.12 28.01
C ASP A 432 -5.26 23.61 28.86
N ARG A 433 -4.93 22.89 29.94
CA ARG A 433 -3.91 23.29 30.92
C ARG A 433 -3.12 22.09 31.46
N ASN A 434 -2.00 22.40 32.08
CA ASN A 434 -1.20 21.42 32.81
C ASN A 434 -1.88 20.97 34.10
N ASN A 435 -1.55 19.75 34.53
CA ASN A 435 -2.06 19.12 35.74
C ASN A 435 -3.60 19.00 35.81
N SER A 436 -4.28 18.79 34.68
CA SER A 436 -5.71 18.50 34.66
C SER A 436 -5.97 17.04 35.07
N ASN A 437 -6.93 16.84 35.98
CA ASN A 437 -7.34 15.53 36.44
C ASN A 437 -8.44 14.97 35.53
N VAL A 438 -8.15 13.84 34.88
CA VAL A 438 -9.06 13.22 33.92
C VAL A 438 -9.62 11.90 34.46
N THR A 439 -10.93 11.76 34.39
CA THR A 439 -11.64 10.49 34.64
C THR A 439 -12.55 10.20 33.46
N ILE A 440 -12.46 8.98 32.90
CA ILE A 440 -13.33 8.53 31.82
C ILE A 440 -14.08 7.28 32.26
N GLU A 441 -15.40 7.33 32.13
CA GLU A 441 -16.30 6.26 32.53
C GLU A 441 -17.25 5.92 31.37
N ILE A 442 -17.57 4.64 31.24
CA ILE A 442 -18.51 4.09 30.26
C ILE A 442 -19.78 3.65 30.99
N PHE A 443 -20.92 3.90 30.36
CA PHE A 443 -22.25 3.61 30.86
C PHE A 443 -23.04 2.83 29.81
N ASP A 444 -23.90 1.92 30.27
CA ASP A 444 -24.91 1.31 29.41
C ASP A 444 -26.04 2.29 29.06
N PHE A 445 -27.02 1.84 28.27
CA PHE A 445 -28.15 2.68 27.83
C PHE A 445 -29.00 3.24 28.99
N SER A 446 -28.94 2.61 30.17
CA SER A 446 -29.66 3.04 31.38
C SER A 446 -28.83 3.98 32.25
N MET A 447 -27.69 4.50 31.74
CA MET A 447 -26.73 5.32 32.48
C MET A 447 -26.15 4.62 33.72
N ARG A 448 -26.17 3.29 33.76
CA ARG A 448 -25.43 2.53 34.77
C ARG A 448 -23.99 2.40 34.33
N LYS A 449 -23.05 2.77 35.21
CA LYS A 449 -21.62 2.66 34.92
C LYS A 449 -21.22 1.19 34.78
N ILE A 450 -20.52 0.87 33.69
CA ILE A 450 -20.03 -0.49 33.41
C ILE A 450 -18.51 -0.59 33.36
N ARG A 451 -17.80 0.54 33.21
CA ARG A 451 -16.34 0.58 33.13
C ARG A 451 -15.82 1.95 33.54
N THR A 452 -14.73 1.98 34.31
CA THR A 452 -13.84 3.15 34.36
C THR A 452 -12.62 2.87 33.46
N VAL A 453 -12.41 3.70 32.44
CA VAL A 453 -11.28 3.59 31.49
C VAL A 453 -10.03 4.18 32.11
N VAL A 454 -10.14 5.39 32.66
CA VAL A 454 -9.08 6.06 33.39
C VAL A 454 -9.67 6.78 34.60
N ARG A 455 -8.94 6.78 35.73
CA ARG A 455 -9.41 7.35 36.99
C ARG A 455 -8.39 8.35 37.54
N ASN A 456 -8.83 9.60 37.71
CA ASN A 456 -8.05 10.70 38.28
C ASN A 456 -6.62 10.79 37.74
N ALA A 457 -6.46 10.59 36.43
CA ALA A 457 -5.14 10.60 35.81
C ALA A 457 -4.76 12.02 35.42
N VAL A 458 -3.56 12.42 35.83
CA VAL A 458 -3.02 13.74 35.52
C VAL A 458 -2.63 13.81 34.04
N ARG A 459 -3.08 14.86 33.36
CA ARG A 459 -2.77 15.16 31.95
C ARG A 459 -2.23 16.58 31.83
N ASN A 460 -1.31 16.77 30.90
CA ASN A 460 -0.63 18.03 30.65
C ASN A 460 -1.00 18.59 29.27
N GLY A 461 -1.37 19.87 29.22
CA GLY A 461 -1.85 20.56 28.02
C GLY A 461 -1.15 21.91 27.79
N PRO A 462 -1.54 22.63 26.72
CA PRO A 462 -2.64 22.34 25.80
C PRO A 462 -2.30 21.18 24.83
N ARG A 463 -3.04 20.07 24.91
CA ARG A 463 -2.83 18.88 24.07
C ARG A 463 -4.06 17.98 24.02
N GLU A 464 -4.17 17.20 22.94
CA GLU A 464 -5.19 16.16 22.74
C GLU A 464 -4.68 14.76 23.08
N PHE A 465 -5.60 13.92 23.55
CA PHE A 465 -5.35 12.60 24.10
C PHE A 465 -6.36 11.58 23.56
N ASP A 466 -5.91 10.32 23.50
CA ASP A 466 -6.75 9.17 23.21
C ASP A 466 -6.71 8.21 24.41
N GLU A 467 -7.89 7.81 24.89
CA GLU A 467 -8.01 6.76 25.91
C GLU A 467 -8.83 5.60 25.34
N ILE A 468 -8.37 4.38 25.57
CA ILE A 468 -8.86 3.20 24.84
C ILE A 468 -9.91 2.46 25.65
N TRP A 469 -10.99 2.08 24.98
CA TRP A 469 -11.94 1.11 25.48
C TRP A 469 -12.03 -0.09 24.52
N ASN A 470 -11.81 -1.28 25.06
CA ASN A 470 -11.82 -2.54 24.33
C ASN A 470 -13.19 -3.23 24.31
N GLY A 471 -14.27 -2.49 24.60
CA GLY A 471 -15.62 -3.04 24.65
C GLY A 471 -15.87 -4.04 25.77
N ARG A 472 -15.11 -3.97 26.86
CA ARG A 472 -15.31 -4.84 28.04
C ARG A 472 -15.76 -4.06 29.27
N ASP A 473 -16.56 -4.71 30.10
CA ASP A 473 -16.98 -4.18 31.42
C ASP A 473 -15.85 -4.29 32.48
N GLU A 474 -16.14 -3.94 33.73
CA GLU A 474 -15.20 -4.10 34.85
C GLU A 474 -14.86 -5.56 35.17
N SER A 475 -15.74 -6.51 34.85
CA SER A 475 -15.50 -7.95 35.03
C SER A 475 -14.69 -8.57 33.89
N GLY A 476 -14.40 -7.79 32.84
CA GLY A 476 -13.68 -8.25 31.65
C GLY A 476 -14.56 -8.92 30.60
N ASN A 477 -15.89 -8.93 30.77
CA ASN A 477 -16.81 -9.50 29.79
C ASN A 477 -16.98 -8.54 28.62
N VAL A 478 -17.06 -9.07 27.40
CA VAL A 478 -17.43 -8.29 26.22
C VAL A 478 -18.87 -7.82 26.36
N VAL A 479 -19.11 -6.53 26.15
CA VAL A 479 -20.43 -5.93 26.26
C VAL A 479 -21.29 -6.26 25.03
N PRO A 480 -22.62 -6.45 25.16
CA PRO A 480 -23.48 -6.77 24.03
C PRO A 480 -23.61 -5.63 23.02
N ASN A 481 -24.11 -5.93 21.82
CA ASN A 481 -24.46 -4.93 20.81
C ASN A 481 -25.41 -3.87 21.38
N GLY A 482 -25.15 -2.60 21.07
CA GLY A 482 -25.98 -1.51 21.57
C GLY A 482 -25.26 -0.17 21.65
N VAL A 483 -26.00 0.82 22.14
CA VAL A 483 -25.48 2.17 22.39
C VAL A 483 -25.00 2.26 23.83
N TYR A 484 -23.76 2.74 23.97
CA TYR A 484 -23.12 3.06 25.23
C TYR A 484 -22.83 4.56 25.28
N PHE A 485 -22.76 5.09 26.48
CA PHE A 485 -22.38 6.47 26.72
C PHE A 485 -21.02 6.48 27.41
N TYR A 486 -20.20 7.48 27.10
CA TYR A 486 -19.03 7.75 27.90
C TYR A 486 -19.09 9.18 28.43
N ARG A 487 -18.44 9.37 29.57
CA ARG A 487 -18.23 10.66 30.22
C ARG A 487 -16.75 10.92 30.36
N VAL A 488 -16.28 12.04 29.86
CA VAL A 488 -14.94 12.58 30.13
C VAL A 488 -15.09 13.70 31.14
N LYS A 489 -14.58 13.48 32.35
CA LYS A 489 -14.50 14.49 33.40
C LYS A 489 -13.09 15.05 33.44
N ILE A 490 -12.96 16.35 33.21
CA ILE A 490 -11.70 17.10 33.23
C ILE A 490 -11.84 18.16 34.31
N ASP A 491 -11.17 17.96 35.45
CA ASP A 491 -11.32 18.79 36.64
C ASP A 491 -12.80 18.91 37.07
N ASN A 492 -13.42 20.09 36.89
CA ASN A 492 -14.82 20.36 37.23
C ASN A 492 -15.79 20.26 36.04
N LYS A 493 -15.28 20.01 34.84
CA LYS A 493 -16.05 19.97 33.59
C LYS A 493 -16.33 18.54 33.17
N GLU A 494 -17.50 18.31 32.62
CA GLU A 494 -17.91 17.01 32.09
C GLU A 494 -18.39 17.15 30.65
N VAL A 495 -17.90 16.28 29.77
CA VAL A 495 -18.36 16.16 28.39
C VAL A 495 -18.74 14.71 28.14
N TYR A 496 -19.82 14.50 27.39
CA TYR A 496 -20.37 13.19 27.11
C TYR A 496 -20.30 12.87 25.62
N GLY A 497 -20.21 11.59 25.30
CA GLY A 497 -20.38 11.11 23.95
C GLY A 497 -21.01 9.72 23.90
N LYS A 498 -21.24 9.23 22.69
CA LYS A 498 -21.89 7.95 22.42
C LYS A 498 -20.94 7.02 21.70
N ILE A 499 -21.06 5.72 21.97
CA ILE A 499 -20.34 4.64 21.28
C ILE A 499 -21.37 3.60 20.88
N LEU A 500 -21.35 3.22 19.60
CA LEU A 500 -22.17 2.12 19.08
C LEU A 500 -21.30 0.86 18.97
N VAL A 501 -21.68 -0.18 19.71
CA VAL A 501 -21.03 -1.49 19.68
C VAL A 501 -21.81 -2.41 18.74
N ILE A 502 -21.10 -3.00 17.77
CA ILE A 502 -21.67 -3.97 16.81
C ILE A 502 -20.72 -5.16 16.67
N GLN A 503 -21.22 -6.35 16.97
CA GLN A 503 -20.56 -7.64 16.82
C GLN A 503 -21.14 -8.39 15.62
#